data_AF-A0A3M3JRZ8-F1
#
_entry.id   AF-A0A3M3JRZ8-F1
#
_cell.length_a   1.000
_cell.length_b   1.000
_cell.length_c   1.000
_cell.angle_alpha   90.00
_cell.angle_beta   90.00
_cell.angle_gamma   90.00
#
_symmetry.space_group_name_H-M   'P 1'
#
loop_
_entity.id
_entity.type
_entity.pdbx_description
1 polymer ?
#
loop_
_entity_poly.entity_id
_entity_poly.type
_entity_poly.pdbx_seq_one_letter_code
_entity_poly.pdbx_strand_id
1 'polypeptide(L)'
;DRDPTSQSWMWVQASGPPDRKVVLFDYTTSRAQEVPLCLLESYCGYVMTDDYAGYNALALQPGVERLACMAHVRRKFVEAKKVQPQGKTGRADVALACINKLYGIERELMDV
;
A
#
# COMPACT_ATOMS: atom_id res chain seq x y z
N ASP A 1 28.53 7.63 15.87
CA ASP A 1 27.94 6.30 15.63
C ASP A 1 26.60 6.15 16.31
N ARG A 2 25.66 5.45 15.68
CA ARG A 2 24.30 5.25 16.19
C ARG A 2 24.19 3.86 16.83
N ASP A 3 23.46 3.76 17.94
CA ASP A 3 23.26 2.48 18.65
C ASP A 3 22.56 1.45 17.75
N PRO A 4 23.03 0.19 17.66
CA PRO A 4 22.44 -0.85 16.82
C PRO A 4 20.99 -1.21 17.19
N THR A 5 20.52 -0.83 18.38
CA THR A 5 19.13 -1.02 18.84
C THR A 5 18.22 0.16 18.50
N SER A 6 18.77 1.22 17.91
CA SER A 6 18.00 2.39 17.52
C SER A 6 16.92 2.05 16.49
N GLN A 7 15.75 2.68 16.63
CA GLN A 7 14.68 2.54 15.65
C GLN A 7 15.09 3.06 14.28
N SER A 8 14.94 2.20 13.27
CA SER A 8 15.16 2.50 11.87
C SER A 8 14.06 1.87 11.02
N TRP A 9 14.02 2.23 9.74
CA TRP A 9 12.99 1.81 8.81
C TRP A 9 13.61 1.15 7.59
N MET A 10 12.97 0.08 7.14
CA MET A 10 13.24 -0.53 5.85
C MET A 10 12.08 -0.16 4.92
N TRP A 11 12.40 0.52 3.83
CA TRP A 11 11.46 0.82 2.77
C TRP A 11 11.60 -0.25 1.71
N VAL A 12 10.46 -0.83 1.31
CA VAL A 12 10.42 -1.93 0.35
C VAL A 12 9.60 -1.50 -0.83
N GLN A 13 10.22 -1.54 -2.01
CA GLN A 13 9.60 -1.16 -3.27
C GLN A 13 9.53 -2.41 -4.15
N ALA A 14 8.34 -2.72 -4.63
CA ALA A 14 8.14 -3.80 -5.60
C ALA A 14 7.73 -3.19 -6.94
N SER A 15 8.46 -3.51 -8.00
CA SER A 15 8.22 -2.99 -9.34
C SER A 15 8.68 -4.00 -10.41
N GLY A 16 8.69 -3.56 -11.66
CA GLY A 16 9.07 -4.38 -12.82
C GLY A 16 7.87 -5.02 -13.52
N PRO A 17 8.06 -5.47 -14.76
CA PRO A 17 7.00 -6.14 -15.52
C PRO A 17 6.63 -7.49 -14.90
N PRO A 18 5.48 -8.08 -15.25
CA PRO A 18 4.99 -9.34 -14.65
C PRO A 18 6.00 -10.50 -14.70
N ASP A 19 6.80 -10.58 -15.76
CA ASP A 19 7.84 -11.58 -16.01
C ASP A 19 9.17 -11.28 -15.30
N ARG A 20 9.38 -10.04 -14.84
CA ARG A 20 10.61 -9.61 -14.18
C ARG A 20 10.34 -8.70 -13.00
N LYS A 21 9.99 -9.32 -11.88
CA LYS A 21 9.80 -8.64 -10.60
C LYS A 21 11.14 -8.16 -10.03
N VAL A 22 11.16 -6.90 -9.60
CA VAL A 22 12.27 -6.29 -8.87
C VAL A 22 11.77 -5.88 -7.50
N VAL A 23 12.53 -6.22 -6.47
CA VAL A 23 12.26 -5.79 -5.09
C VAL A 23 13.49 -5.05 -4.60
N LEU A 24 13.33 -3.78 -4.23
CA LEU A 24 14.37 -2.93 -3.68
C LEU A 24 14.14 -2.76 -2.18
N PHE A 25 15.23 -2.77 -1.43
CA PHE A 25 15.27 -2.63 0.02
C PHE A 25 16.14 -1.44 0.38
N ASP A 26 15.54 -0.39 0.91
CA ASP A 26 16.22 0.84 1.29
C ASP A 26 16.15 1.03 2.80
N TYR A 27 17.31 0.93 3.46
CA TYR A 27 17.41 1.21 4.89
C TYR A 27 17.57 2.71 5.11
N THR A 28 16.79 3.25 6.04
CA THR A 28 16.93 4.64 6.48
C THR A 28 16.63 4.80 7.97
N THR A 29 17.21 5.85 8.52
CA THR A 29 17.00 6.34 9.88
C THR A 29 15.77 7.21 10.02
N SER A 30 14.94 7.35 8.97
CA SER A 30 13.73 8.16 8.97
C SER A 30 12.56 7.42 8.32
N ARG A 31 11.35 7.74 8.76
CA ARG A 31 10.09 7.38 8.08
C ARG A 31 9.38 8.59 7.45
N ALA A 32 9.99 9.77 7.52
CA ALA A 32 9.36 11.01 7.10
C ALA A 32 9.20 11.07 5.56
N GLN A 33 8.38 12.01 5.11
CA GLN A 33 7.98 12.16 3.70
C GLN A 33 9.17 12.43 2.75
N GLU A 34 10.29 12.93 3.26
CA GLU A 34 11.51 13.19 2.49
C GLU A 34 12.11 11.89 1.94
N VAL A 35 11.89 10.76 2.61
CA VAL A 35 12.41 9.46 2.17
C VAL A 35 11.75 9.01 0.85
N PRO A 36 10.41 8.83 0.76
CA PRO A 36 9.79 8.40 -0.49
C PRO A 36 9.96 9.43 -1.63
N LEU A 37 10.09 10.72 -1.31
CA LEU A 37 10.43 11.74 -2.30
C LEU A 37 11.83 11.52 -2.91
N CYS A 38 12.82 11.20 -2.09
CA CYS A 38 14.17 10.89 -2.55
C CYS A 38 14.23 9.57 -3.32
N LEU A 39 13.60 8.52 -2.79
CA LEU A 39 13.59 7.20 -3.43
C LEU A 39 12.91 7.21 -4.81
N LEU A 40 11.97 8.12 -5.04
CA LEU A 40 11.16 8.20 -6.26
C LEU A 40 11.32 9.54 -7.01
N GLU A 41 12.43 10.27 -6.80
CA GLU A 41 12.64 11.65 -7.26
C GLU A 41 12.37 11.86 -8.77
N SER A 42 12.64 10.85 -9.60
CA SER A 42 12.45 10.89 -11.06
C SER A 42 11.40 9.90 -11.57
N TYR A 43 10.62 9.29 -10.67
CA TYR A 43 9.60 8.32 -11.06
C TYR A 43 8.34 9.03 -11.55
N CYS A 44 7.83 8.60 -12.70
CA CYS A 44 6.52 8.98 -13.22
C CYS A 44 5.70 7.71 -13.45
N GLY A 45 4.44 7.72 -13.00
CA GLY A 45 3.54 6.58 -13.11
C GLY A 45 2.74 6.34 -11.83
N TYR A 46 2.32 5.09 -11.65
CA TYR A 46 1.45 4.68 -10.55
C TYR A 46 2.24 4.20 -9.35
N VAL A 47 2.00 4.81 -8.19
CA VAL A 47 2.59 4.36 -6.91
C VAL A 47 1.47 3.89 -6.00
N MET A 48 1.40 2.59 -5.74
CA MET A 48 0.45 2.03 -4.78
C MET A 48 1.04 1.98 -3.38
N THR A 49 0.39 2.67 -2.45
CA THR A 49 0.82 2.72 -1.04
C THR A 49 -0.34 2.39 -0.11
N ASP A 50 -0.04 2.21 1.18
CA ASP A 50 -1.08 2.38 2.20
C ASP A 50 -1.42 3.88 2.35
N ASP A 51 -2.35 4.19 3.25
CA ASP A 51 -2.73 5.59 3.54
C ASP A 51 -1.79 6.24 4.57
N TYR A 52 -0.52 5.84 4.60
CA TYR A 52 0.45 6.50 5.45
C TYR A 52 0.72 7.92 4.95
N ALA A 53 0.51 8.91 5.83
CA ALA A 53 0.62 10.33 5.49
C ALA A 53 2.00 10.74 4.93
N GLY A 54 3.06 9.96 5.20
CA GLY A 54 4.39 10.20 4.62
C GLY A 54 4.42 10.14 3.08
N TYR A 55 3.43 9.51 2.44
CA TYR A 55 3.30 9.49 0.99
C TYR A 55 2.51 10.67 0.40
N ASN A 56 1.92 11.55 1.23
CA ASN A 56 1.07 12.64 0.73
C ASN A 56 1.83 13.62 -0.15
N ALA A 57 3.07 13.98 0.22
CA ALA A 57 3.90 14.88 -0.58
C ALA A 57 4.34 14.25 -1.91
N LEU A 58 4.50 12.92 -1.94
CA LEU A 58 4.80 12.18 -3.16
C LEU A 58 3.63 12.25 -4.16
N ALA A 59 2.38 12.18 -3.68
CA ALA A 59 1.19 12.30 -4.51
C ALA A 59 1.00 13.70 -5.15
N LEU A 60 1.74 14.70 -4.69
CA LEU A 60 1.74 16.05 -5.26
C LEU A 60 2.84 16.24 -6.32
N GLN A 61 3.72 15.25 -6.52
CA GLN A 61 4.78 15.34 -7.52
C GLN A 61 4.20 15.22 -8.94
N PRO A 62 4.66 16.05 -9.90
CA PRO A 62 4.22 15.95 -11.28
C PRO A 62 4.45 14.56 -11.86
N GLY A 63 3.44 14.00 -12.54
CA GLY A 63 3.55 12.70 -13.20
C GLY A 63 3.41 11.48 -12.28
N VAL A 64 3.19 11.67 -10.98
CA VAL A 64 2.90 10.59 -10.03
C VAL A 64 1.40 10.49 -9.80
N GLU A 65 0.83 9.30 -9.98
CA GLU A 65 -0.54 8.98 -9.62
C GLU A 65 -0.56 7.98 -8.45
N ARG A 66 -1.03 8.43 -7.29
CA ARG A 66 -1.09 7.58 -6.09
C ARG A 66 -2.30 6.66 -6.13
N LEU A 67 -2.05 5.36 -5.98
CA LEU A 67 -3.08 4.33 -5.82
C LEU A 67 -3.21 3.90 -4.35
N ALA A 68 -4.42 3.56 -3.94
CA ALA A 68 -4.68 3.02 -2.61
C ALA A 68 -4.53 1.49 -2.59
N CYS A 69 -3.75 0.97 -1.65
CA CYS A 69 -3.59 -0.47 -1.48
C CYS A 69 -4.88 -1.12 -0.94
N MET A 70 -5.57 -1.88 -1.79
CA MET A 70 -6.83 -2.55 -1.44
C MET A 70 -6.68 -3.59 -0.32
N ALA A 71 -5.50 -4.18 -0.15
CA ALA A 71 -5.24 -5.08 0.97
C ALA A 71 -5.29 -4.35 2.33
N HIS A 72 -4.81 -3.11 2.39
CA HIS A 72 -4.88 -2.26 3.58
C HIS A 72 -6.32 -1.80 3.85
N VAL A 73 -7.05 -1.40 2.81
CA VAL A 73 -8.48 -1.06 2.91
C VAL A 73 -9.27 -2.24 3.45
N ARG A 74 -9.09 -3.44 2.88
CA ARG A 74 -9.76 -4.68 3.32
C ARG A 74 -9.48 -4.97 4.80
N ARG A 75 -8.23 -4.85 5.25
CA ARG A 75 -7.85 -5.09 6.66
C ARG A 75 -8.68 -4.22 7.61
N LYS A 76 -8.87 -2.93 7.30
CA LYS A 76 -9.69 -2.04 8.13
C LYS A 76 -11.15 -2.46 8.20
N PHE A 77 -11.75 -2.92 7.10
CA PHE A 77 -13.11 -3.46 7.12
C PHE A 77 -13.22 -4.80 7.85
N VAL A 78 -12.19 -5.65 7.82
CA VAL A 78 -12.12 -6.85 8.66
C VAL A 78 -12.13 -6.48 10.14
N GLU A 79 -11.32 -5.50 10.56
CA GLU A 79 -11.34 -5.03 11.96
C GLU A 79 -12.71 -4.43 12.33
N ALA A 80 -13.31 -3.63 11.45
CA ALA A 80 -14.66 -3.09 11.67
C ALA A 80 -15.72 -4.20 11.81
N LYS A 81 -15.60 -5.30 11.04
CA LYS A 81 -16.50 -6.45 11.16
C LYS A 81 -16.40 -7.15 12.52
N LYS A 82 -15.20 -7.20 13.13
CA LYS A 82 -15.02 -7.84 14.45
C LYS A 82 -15.82 -7.14 15.56
N VAL A 83 -16.01 -5.82 15.46
CA VAL A 83 -16.75 -5.02 16.45
C VAL A 83 -18.22 -4.82 16.07
N GLN A 84 -18.65 -5.31 14.90
CA GLN A 84 -20.05 -5.27 14.48
C GLN A 84 -20.88 -6.30 15.27
N PRO A 85 -22.15 -6.01 15.61
CA PRO A 85 -23.06 -6.99 16.21
C PRO A 85 -23.16 -8.28 15.38
N GLN A 86 -23.04 -9.42 16.05
CA GLN A 86 -23.10 -10.73 15.41
C GLN A 86 -24.51 -11.06 14.90
N GLY A 87 -24.59 -11.92 13.88
CA GLY A 87 -25.86 -12.43 13.34
C GLY A 87 -26.60 -11.49 12.38
N LYS A 88 -26.01 -10.34 12.02
CA LYS A 88 -26.57 -9.41 11.02
C LYS A 88 -25.51 -9.00 10.01
N THR A 89 -25.91 -8.89 8.75
CA THR A 89 -25.10 -8.23 7.71
C THR A 89 -25.07 -6.74 7.99
N GLY A 90 -23.87 -6.18 8.10
CA GLY A 90 -23.68 -4.74 8.24
C GLY A 90 -22.78 -4.16 7.15
N ARG A 91 -22.43 -2.88 7.29
CA ARG A 91 -21.68 -2.12 6.26
C ARG A 91 -20.30 -2.72 5.99
N ALA A 92 -19.65 -3.27 7.02
CA ALA A 92 -18.37 -3.93 6.86
C ALA A 92 -18.48 -5.19 5.97
N ASP A 93 -19.55 -5.98 6.10
CA ASP A 93 -19.79 -7.14 5.24
C ASP A 93 -20.00 -6.75 3.78
N VAL A 94 -20.79 -5.70 3.54
CA VAL A 94 -21.04 -5.18 2.19
C VAL A 94 -19.73 -4.72 1.54
N ALA A 95 -18.92 -3.95 2.26
CA ALA A 95 -17.63 -3.49 1.75
C ALA A 95 -16.70 -4.67 1.45
N LEU A 96 -16.59 -5.65 2.35
CA LEU A 96 -15.78 -6.85 2.12
C LEU A 96 -16.27 -7.67 0.92
N ALA A 97 -17.58 -7.77 0.72
CA ALA A 97 -18.15 -8.44 -0.46
C ALA A 97 -17.78 -7.72 -1.76
N CYS A 98 -17.84 -6.39 -1.80
CA CYS A 98 -17.41 -5.60 -2.96
C CYS A 98 -15.91 -5.76 -3.24
N ILE A 99 -15.05 -5.69 -2.22
CA ILE A 99 -13.60 -5.89 -2.37
C ILE A 99 -13.31 -7.30 -2.90
N ASN A 100 -14.02 -8.32 -2.40
CA ASN A 100 -13.84 -9.69 -2.89
C ASN A 100 -14.22 -9.85 -4.38
N LYS A 101 -15.19 -9.07 -4.89
CA LYS A 101 -15.50 -9.03 -6.33
C LYS A 101 -14.35 -8.45 -7.14
N LEU A 102 -13.71 -7.38 -6.66
CA LEU A 102 -12.52 -6.81 -7.32
C LEU A 102 -11.38 -7.82 -7.40
N TYR A 103 -11.11 -8.54 -6.30
CA TYR A 103 -10.13 -9.62 -6.31
C TYR A 103 -10.54 -10.80 -7.21
N GLY A 104 -11.84 -10.98 -7.47
CA GLY A 104 -12.34 -11.92 -8.48
C GLY A 104 -11.84 -11.56 -9.86
N ILE A 105 -12.06 -10.30 -10.26
CA ILE A 105 -11.60 -9.76 -11.55
C ILE A 105 -10.07 -9.86 -11.67
N GLU A 106 -9.32 -9.50 -10.62
CA GLU A 106 -7.85 -9.61 -10.62
C GLU A 106 -7.36 -11.05 -10.87
N ARG A 107 -8.04 -12.06 -10.30
CA ARG A 107 -7.70 -13.46 -10.54
C ARG A 107 -7.99 -13.88 -11.97
N GLU A 108 -9.16 -13.51 -12.50
CA GLU A 108 -9.54 -13.81 -13.88
C GLU A 108 -8.56 -13.21 -14.90
N LEU A 109 -7.98 -12.05 -14.60
CA LEU A 109 -6.99 -11.39 -15.46
C LEU A 109 -5.55 -11.90 -15.29
N MET A 110 -5.22 -12.58 -14.19
CA MET A 110 -3.89 -13.19 -14.01
C MET A 110 -3.70 -14.47 -14.82
N ASP A 111 -4.80 -15.11 -15.24
CA ASP A 111 -4.81 -16.36 -16.00
C ASP A 111 -4.84 -16.15 -17.53
N VAL A 112 -4.68 -14.90 -18.00
CA VAL A 112 -4.62 -14.49 -19.42
C VAL A 112 -3.20 -14.05 -19.77
#